data_AF-A0AAE0LNB6-F1
#
_entry.id   AF-A0AAE0LNB6-F1
#
_cell.length_a   1.000
_cell.length_b   1.000
_cell.length_c   1.000
_cell.angle_alpha   90.00
_cell.angle_beta   90.00
_cell.angle_gamma   90.00
#
_symmetry.space_group_name_H-M   'P 1'
#
loop_
_entity.id
_entity.type
_entity.pdbx_description
1 polymer ?
#
loop_
_entity_poly.entity_id
_entity_poly.type
_entity_poly.pdbx_seq_one_letter_code
_entity_poly.pdbx_strand_id
1 'polypeptide(L)'
;MEQLAQTDRLANYEIPGGGHGGPNTPAITDGPVLKRGARLVPVPGENKGNSDGPGFEYAEHCYMGDAIALTLSDGRTVTARDHPFTLENELSVTYGQINALAGDFYGTSDPISDGSDDNSQRDRFTRAYMALAGKDSRQPKEAVEILRILQEEVDAVNDALAKHQDPSVAYNSLPDETGTFDRLTSSRSETPKYTDLARINWDHFGADARTAYNAGHSAAIDVAVRGELETAYTMNAFADHYLEDSFSAGHLRVPRRYLHSSDYVSFADLCTKLMHDEDNAIGLTVRNPAGETWTAYGDKRGLDLANDENSKRCSRALQVSVDEIYNAWKTKTTPSKASYGAWTHAPTLESALGPQTLAPLFQGEKRRAVIKNRRAWAFTSNWSFMGTFIECYWWSGWWKYPITMDGPHHTQHGSDIAATATDPTKCKIYCQDTSGVIREYTFDADWKETETTIFSAKLGTPLAVVGWDSGNEVRAYCVSNDGYLGEWCYSSRESSWYAGFLTGSKFGIDDFGDGTRSSAGLAAVSWSDDTGRHIRVYARDPDSGKIQEYRSGNPWTKGSTLPSTATLGSRIAAACWQQDDGIHIRVHYQTSSGTVEEHYLDGSWSMRENSVDALPYDSSIAAVRW
;
A
#
# COMPACT_ATOMS: atom_id res chain seq x y z
N MET A 1 -9.47 -24.32 46.58
CA MET A 1 -8.49 -23.24 46.81
C MET A 1 -7.07 -23.66 46.41
N GLU A 2 -6.87 -24.66 45.53
CA GLU A 2 -6.72 -24.45 44.06
C GLU A 2 -5.53 -23.51 43.77
N GLN A 3 -4.28 -23.97 43.58
CA GLN A 3 -3.77 -25.09 42.76
C GLN A 3 -4.15 -24.92 41.27
N LEU A 4 -3.24 -24.98 40.28
CA LEU A 4 -1.94 -25.66 40.18
C LEU A 4 -0.90 -24.89 39.32
N ALA A 5 0.38 -25.28 39.45
CA ALA A 5 1.48 -24.88 38.59
C ALA A 5 2.09 -26.09 37.85
N GLN A 6 2.70 -25.85 36.68
CA GLN A 6 3.81 -26.59 36.02
C GLN A 6 3.79 -28.15 36.00
N THR A 7 3.89 -28.78 34.82
CA THR A 7 5.16 -29.33 34.27
C THR A 7 5.03 -30.09 32.92
N ASP A 8 6.03 -29.86 32.06
CA ASP A 8 6.74 -30.71 31.08
C ASP A 8 6.16 -31.95 30.33
N ARG A 9 6.28 -31.84 28.99
CA ARG A 9 7.01 -32.71 28.02
C ARG A 9 6.77 -34.24 27.87
N LEU A 10 6.61 -34.59 26.58
CA LEU A 10 7.19 -35.72 25.79
C LEU A 10 6.41 -37.05 25.54
N ALA A 11 6.40 -37.39 24.23
CA ALA A 11 6.54 -38.71 23.59
C ALA A 11 5.33 -39.66 23.40
N ASN A 12 4.92 -39.76 22.12
CA ASN A 12 4.64 -40.96 21.29
C ASN A 12 4.07 -42.26 21.93
N TYR A 13 2.96 -42.77 21.38
CA TYR A 13 2.72 -44.22 21.21
C TYR A 13 1.74 -44.58 20.09
N GLU A 14 1.81 -45.83 19.61
CA GLU A 14 1.21 -46.40 18.39
C GLU A 14 0.75 -47.87 18.66
N ILE A 15 -0.17 -48.55 17.94
CA ILE A 15 -0.74 -48.26 16.60
C ILE A 15 -2.29 -48.36 16.42
N PRO A 16 -2.94 -49.55 16.29
CA PRO A 16 -3.57 -49.78 14.97
C PRO A 16 -5.08 -50.08 14.89
N GLY A 17 -5.67 -49.58 13.78
CA GLY A 17 -6.45 -50.39 12.84
C GLY A 17 -7.97 -50.50 13.02
N GLY A 18 -8.73 -50.05 12.01
CA GLY A 18 -10.17 -50.30 11.84
C GLY A 18 -10.75 -49.49 10.68
N GLY A 19 -11.24 -50.15 9.61
CA GLY A 19 -11.52 -49.50 8.31
C GLY A 19 -12.99 -49.37 7.89
N HIS A 20 -13.19 -49.11 6.59
CA HIS A 20 -14.43 -48.76 5.85
C HIS A 20 -14.89 -47.29 5.99
N GLY A 21 -15.19 -46.54 4.92
CA GLY A 21 -14.99 -46.81 3.49
C GLY A 21 -15.74 -45.84 2.53
N GLY A 22 -15.00 -44.91 1.91
CA GLY A 22 -15.36 -44.17 0.67
C GLY A 22 -16.23 -42.91 0.79
N PRO A 23 -16.35 -42.09 -0.28
CA PRO A 23 -15.49 -41.98 -1.47
C PRO A 23 -14.62 -40.70 -1.46
N ASN A 24 -13.51 -40.70 -2.20
CA ASN A 24 -12.65 -39.53 -2.35
C ASN A 24 -13.27 -38.48 -3.29
N THR A 25 -13.63 -37.32 -2.76
CA THR A 25 -13.59 -36.05 -3.51
C THR A 25 -12.24 -35.40 -3.23
N PRO A 26 -11.41 -35.07 -4.23
CA PRO A 26 -10.23 -34.24 -3.99
C PRO A 26 -10.71 -32.87 -3.54
N ALA A 27 -10.32 -32.45 -2.34
CA ALA A 27 -10.46 -31.05 -1.95
C ALA A 27 -9.55 -30.24 -2.87
N ILE A 28 -10.12 -29.36 -3.69
CA ILE A 28 -9.35 -28.40 -4.50
C ILE A 28 -8.92 -27.28 -3.55
N THR A 29 -7.95 -27.59 -2.69
CA THR A 29 -7.29 -26.64 -1.78
C THR A 29 -6.06 -26.06 -2.46
N ASP A 30 -6.27 -25.34 -3.55
CA ASP A 30 -5.31 -24.44 -4.19
C ASP A 30 -6.09 -23.36 -4.94
N GLY A 31 -6.67 -22.42 -4.20
CA GLY A 31 -7.08 -21.14 -4.78
C GLY A 31 -5.86 -20.38 -5.29
N PRO A 32 -6.00 -19.48 -6.28
CA PRO A 32 -4.86 -18.81 -6.90
C PRO A 32 -4.03 -18.05 -5.87
N VAL A 33 -2.84 -18.56 -5.58
CA VAL A 33 -1.80 -17.82 -4.85
C VAL A 33 -1.32 -16.69 -5.76
N LEU A 34 -1.21 -15.48 -5.20
CA LEU A 34 -0.69 -14.29 -5.85
C LEU A 34 0.75 -14.54 -6.35
N LYS A 35 0.88 -15.02 -7.59
CA LYS A 35 2.16 -15.35 -8.21
C LYS A 35 2.87 -14.07 -8.62
N ARG A 36 3.80 -13.61 -7.76
CA ARG A 36 4.82 -12.62 -8.13
C ARG A 36 5.47 -13.05 -9.46
N GLY A 37 5.29 -12.23 -10.51
CA GLY A 37 5.74 -12.54 -11.87
C GLY A 37 4.62 -12.68 -12.93
N ALA A 38 3.34 -12.54 -12.57
CA ALA A 38 2.29 -12.31 -13.57
C ALA A 38 2.47 -10.94 -14.22
N ARG A 39 2.54 -10.89 -15.56
CA ARG A 39 2.42 -9.66 -16.36
C ARG A 39 0.95 -9.36 -16.65
N LEU A 40 0.54 -8.10 -16.52
CA LEU A 40 -0.63 -7.56 -17.24
C LEU A 40 -0.29 -7.45 -18.74
N VAL A 41 -1.28 -7.43 -19.64
CA VAL A 41 -1.09 -7.59 -21.09
C VAL A 41 -1.46 -6.31 -21.89
N PRO A 42 -0.48 -5.69 -22.61
CA PRO A 42 -0.67 -4.58 -23.56
C PRO A 42 -0.32 -5.00 -25.02
N VAL A 43 -0.31 -4.19 -26.10
CA VAL A 43 -0.43 -2.73 -26.39
C VAL A 43 -1.08 -2.58 -27.82
N PRO A 44 -1.58 -1.41 -28.32
CA PRO A 44 -0.66 -0.44 -28.96
C PRO A 44 -1.04 1.07 -28.94
N GLY A 45 -0.10 1.92 -28.48
CA GLY A 45 -0.01 3.35 -28.87
C GLY A 45 0.62 4.27 -27.81
N GLU A 46 1.77 4.88 -28.11
CA GLU A 46 2.66 5.57 -27.15
C GLU A 46 2.21 6.95 -26.58
N ASN A 47 2.50 7.17 -25.28
CA ASN A 47 3.09 8.38 -24.64
C ASN A 47 2.29 9.70 -24.43
N LYS A 48 1.98 10.02 -23.15
CA LYS A 48 2.38 11.20 -22.31
C LYS A 48 1.24 11.99 -21.62
N GLY A 49 1.24 11.98 -20.28
CA GLY A 49 0.20 12.53 -19.40
C GLY A 49 0.15 14.03 -19.02
N ASN A 50 -0.82 14.40 -18.15
CA ASN A 50 -0.75 15.26 -16.91
C ASN A 50 -2.15 15.77 -16.44
N SER A 51 -2.55 15.91 -15.14
CA SER A 51 -2.00 15.54 -13.80
C SER A 51 -2.96 15.95 -12.64
N ASP A 52 -3.17 15.04 -11.66
CA ASP A 52 -4.06 15.06 -10.45
C ASP A 52 -5.55 15.51 -10.53
N GLY A 53 -6.45 14.53 -10.34
CA GLY A 53 -7.91 14.61 -10.34
C GLY A 53 -8.56 13.22 -10.15
N PRO A 54 -9.88 13.06 -10.37
CA PRO A 54 -10.60 11.80 -10.13
C PRO A 54 -10.43 10.76 -11.26
N GLY A 55 -9.25 10.14 -11.34
CA GLY A 55 -9.08 8.84 -12.00
C GLY A 55 -9.79 7.73 -11.22
N PHE A 56 -10.38 6.77 -11.93
CA PHE A 56 -10.82 5.48 -11.38
C PHE A 56 -9.71 4.43 -11.57
N GLU A 57 -9.67 3.44 -10.68
CA GLU A 57 -8.55 2.52 -10.46
C GLU A 57 -8.59 1.29 -11.38
N TYR A 58 -8.66 1.56 -12.68
CA TYR A 58 -8.81 0.60 -13.77
C TYR A 58 -7.90 -0.64 -13.65
N ALA A 59 -6.62 -0.46 -13.32
CA ALA A 59 -5.67 -1.57 -13.27
C ALA A 59 -5.95 -2.55 -12.12
N GLU A 60 -6.61 -2.13 -11.04
CA GLU A 60 -6.98 -3.01 -9.92
C GLU A 60 -8.15 -3.92 -10.32
N HIS A 61 -9.24 -3.35 -10.84
CA HIS A 61 -10.38 -4.09 -11.41
C HIS A 61 -9.95 -5.04 -12.53
N CYS A 62 -9.13 -4.53 -13.46
CA CYS A 62 -8.64 -5.32 -14.58
C CYS A 62 -7.79 -6.51 -14.12
N TYR A 63 -6.89 -6.32 -13.15
CA TYR A 63 -6.09 -7.40 -12.56
C TYR A 63 -6.96 -8.47 -11.88
N MET A 64 -7.96 -8.07 -11.09
CA MET A 64 -8.81 -9.00 -10.34
C MET A 64 -9.68 -9.85 -11.28
N GLY A 65 -10.38 -9.20 -12.22
CA GLY A 65 -11.21 -9.90 -13.21
C GLY A 65 -10.42 -10.82 -14.14
N ASP A 66 -9.22 -10.42 -14.58
CA ASP A 66 -8.38 -11.25 -15.45
C ASP A 66 -7.72 -12.44 -14.73
N ALA A 67 -7.63 -12.42 -13.40
CA ALA A 67 -7.03 -13.48 -12.59
C ALA A 67 -7.94 -14.70 -12.35
N ILE A 68 -9.25 -14.60 -12.60
CA ILE A 68 -10.20 -15.69 -12.36
C ILE A 68 -10.13 -16.78 -13.45
N ALA A 69 -10.72 -17.94 -13.15
CA ALA A 69 -10.81 -19.06 -14.06
C ALA A 69 -12.22 -19.20 -14.65
N LEU A 70 -12.35 -19.08 -15.96
CA LEU A 70 -13.59 -19.30 -16.70
C LEU A 70 -13.73 -20.77 -17.10
N THR A 71 -14.93 -21.34 -16.96
CA THR A 71 -15.22 -22.67 -17.52
C THR A 71 -15.99 -22.53 -18.83
N LEU A 72 -15.42 -23.02 -19.93
CA LEU A 72 -15.97 -22.91 -21.27
C LEU A 72 -17.11 -23.91 -21.52
N SER A 73 -17.85 -23.70 -22.60
CA SER A 73 -18.99 -24.56 -22.99
C SER A 73 -18.61 -26.02 -23.26
N ASP A 74 -17.34 -26.30 -23.59
CA ASP A 74 -16.78 -27.65 -23.76
C ASP A 74 -16.25 -28.27 -22.44
N GLY A 75 -16.33 -27.54 -21.33
CA GLY A 75 -15.87 -27.96 -20.01
C GLY A 75 -14.37 -27.76 -19.74
N ARG A 76 -13.61 -27.15 -20.67
CA ARG A 76 -12.24 -26.69 -20.37
C ARG A 76 -12.28 -25.48 -19.45
N THR A 77 -11.30 -25.36 -18.56
CA THR A 77 -11.09 -24.17 -17.74
C THR A 77 -9.91 -23.36 -18.30
N VAL A 78 -10.06 -22.05 -18.40
CA VAL A 78 -9.06 -21.09 -18.90
C VAL A 78 -8.97 -19.88 -17.97
N THR A 79 -7.81 -19.24 -17.88
CA THR A 79 -7.69 -17.94 -17.20
C THR A 79 -8.45 -16.88 -17.99
N ALA A 80 -9.20 -16.00 -17.31
CA ALA A 80 -10.05 -15.00 -17.96
C ALA A 80 -9.27 -14.05 -18.90
N ARG A 81 -8.06 -13.64 -18.49
CA ARG A 81 -7.11 -12.89 -19.35
C ARG A 81 -6.83 -13.55 -20.71
N ASP A 82 -6.80 -14.88 -20.73
CA ASP A 82 -6.36 -15.66 -21.89
C ASP A 82 -7.57 -16.06 -22.79
N HIS A 83 -8.78 -15.56 -22.48
CA HIS A 83 -10.03 -15.76 -23.22
C HIS A 83 -10.73 -14.41 -23.50
N PRO A 84 -10.33 -13.67 -24.55
CA PRO A 84 -11.00 -12.43 -24.93
C PRO A 84 -12.37 -12.71 -25.55
N PHE A 85 -13.37 -11.97 -25.08
CA PHE A 85 -14.72 -11.96 -25.63
C PHE A 85 -14.82 -11.01 -26.82
N THR A 86 -15.76 -11.26 -27.73
CA THR A 86 -16.15 -10.30 -28.77
C THR A 86 -17.58 -9.84 -28.48
N LEU A 87 -17.77 -8.56 -28.18
CA LEU A 87 -19.08 -7.97 -27.89
C LEU A 87 -19.90 -7.75 -29.17
N GLU A 88 -21.18 -7.39 -29.04
CA GLU A 88 -22.08 -7.21 -30.20
C GLU A 88 -21.61 -6.11 -31.16
N ASN A 89 -20.88 -5.12 -30.64
CA ASN A 89 -20.27 -4.02 -31.39
C ASN A 89 -18.84 -4.30 -31.88
N GLU A 90 -18.44 -5.57 -31.94
CA GLU A 90 -17.12 -6.03 -32.42
C GLU A 90 -15.93 -5.61 -31.52
N LEU A 91 -16.18 -5.03 -30.34
CA LEU A 91 -15.13 -4.80 -29.33
C LEU A 91 -14.60 -6.15 -28.82
N SER A 92 -13.27 -6.33 -28.89
CA SER A 92 -12.59 -7.49 -28.30
C SER A 92 -11.95 -7.09 -26.96
N VAL A 93 -12.39 -7.71 -25.87
CA VAL A 93 -11.99 -7.39 -24.48
C VAL A 93 -11.94 -8.64 -23.61
N THR A 94 -11.04 -8.65 -22.62
CA THR A 94 -11.02 -9.67 -21.55
C THR A 94 -12.11 -9.41 -20.49
N TYR A 95 -12.25 -10.33 -19.54
CA TYR A 95 -13.17 -10.16 -18.41
C TYR A 95 -12.79 -8.94 -17.56
N GLY A 96 -11.52 -8.82 -17.16
CA GLY A 96 -11.01 -7.69 -16.37
C GLY A 96 -11.15 -6.35 -17.09
N GLN A 97 -10.97 -6.32 -18.41
CA GLN A 97 -11.22 -5.10 -19.20
C GLN A 97 -12.69 -4.67 -19.20
N ILE A 98 -13.64 -5.60 -19.03
CA ILE A 98 -15.06 -5.24 -18.85
C ILE A 98 -15.30 -4.74 -17.42
N ASN A 99 -14.78 -5.43 -16.39
CA ASN A 99 -14.87 -4.97 -14.99
C ASN A 99 -14.39 -3.52 -14.86
N ALA A 100 -13.25 -3.19 -15.46
CA ALA A 100 -12.62 -1.88 -15.35
C ALA A 100 -13.20 -0.79 -16.28
N LEU A 101 -14.19 -1.13 -17.12
CA LEU A 101 -14.93 -0.18 -17.97
C LEU A 101 -16.37 0.05 -17.50
N ALA A 102 -16.92 -0.87 -16.70
CA ALA A 102 -18.27 -0.80 -16.15
C ALA A 102 -18.38 0.29 -15.07
N GLY A 103 -19.52 0.95 -14.98
CA GLY A 103 -19.79 2.02 -13.99
C GLY A 103 -19.07 3.34 -14.29
N ASP A 104 -17.74 3.28 -14.36
CA ASP A 104 -16.82 4.41 -14.47
C ASP A 104 -16.84 5.08 -15.85
N PHE A 105 -16.71 4.25 -16.90
CA PHE A 105 -16.64 4.71 -18.29
C PHE A 105 -17.95 4.47 -19.04
N TYR A 106 -18.73 3.46 -18.66
CA TYR A 106 -19.97 3.08 -19.31
C TYR A 106 -21.08 2.83 -18.29
N GLY A 107 -22.22 3.49 -18.50
CA GLY A 107 -23.36 3.49 -17.60
C GLY A 107 -24.52 4.28 -18.20
N THR A 108 -25.49 4.70 -17.38
CA THR A 108 -26.60 5.57 -17.84
C THR A 108 -26.90 6.67 -16.82
N SER A 109 -27.71 7.65 -17.20
CA SER A 109 -28.26 8.66 -16.26
C SER A 109 -29.23 8.08 -15.22
N ASP A 110 -29.58 6.80 -15.32
CA ASP A 110 -30.46 6.06 -14.40
C ASP A 110 -29.63 5.05 -13.58
N PRO A 111 -29.21 5.38 -12.36
CA PRO A 111 -28.53 4.43 -11.48
C PRO A 111 -29.35 3.15 -11.27
N ILE A 112 -28.65 2.02 -11.25
CA ILE A 112 -29.21 0.66 -11.21
C ILE A 112 -30.01 0.46 -9.92
N SER A 113 -29.43 0.87 -8.78
CA SER A 113 -30.03 0.79 -7.45
C SER A 113 -31.34 1.58 -7.29
N ASP A 114 -31.57 2.60 -8.13
CA ASP A 114 -32.81 3.41 -8.13
C ASP A 114 -34.00 2.70 -8.82
N GLY A 115 -33.82 1.47 -9.32
CA GLY A 115 -34.93 0.65 -9.81
C GLY A 115 -35.93 0.31 -8.69
N SER A 116 -37.22 0.50 -8.94
CA SER A 116 -38.32 0.32 -7.98
C SER A 116 -38.47 -1.10 -7.44
N ASP A 117 -37.92 -2.07 -8.15
CA ASP A 117 -38.04 -3.52 -7.95
C ASP A 117 -36.95 -4.25 -8.75
N ASP A 118 -36.79 -5.56 -8.50
CA ASP A 118 -35.77 -6.39 -9.15
C ASP A 118 -35.83 -6.41 -10.69
N ASN A 119 -36.98 -6.14 -11.31
CA ASN A 119 -37.07 -6.05 -12.78
C ASN A 119 -36.56 -4.69 -13.24
N SER A 120 -37.02 -3.60 -12.63
CA SER A 120 -36.55 -2.25 -12.94
C SER A 120 -35.02 -2.11 -12.76
N GLN A 121 -34.47 -2.75 -11.72
CA GLN A 121 -33.02 -2.81 -11.48
C GLN A 121 -32.29 -3.58 -12.60
N ARG A 122 -32.78 -4.77 -13.00
CA ARG A 122 -32.22 -5.53 -14.13
C ARG A 122 -32.32 -4.81 -15.47
N ASP A 123 -33.41 -4.09 -15.74
CA ASP A 123 -33.58 -3.29 -16.95
C ASP A 123 -32.61 -2.10 -16.99
N ARG A 124 -32.38 -1.43 -15.85
CA ARG A 124 -31.35 -0.38 -15.70
C ARG A 124 -29.95 -0.93 -15.93
N PHE A 125 -29.61 -2.05 -15.28
CA PHE A 125 -28.33 -2.73 -15.49
C PHE A 125 -28.10 -3.11 -16.96
N THR A 126 -29.11 -3.70 -17.61
CA THR A 126 -28.99 -4.15 -19.00
C THR A 126 -28.74 -2.97 -19.94
N ARG A 127 -29.36 -1.80 -19.69
CA ARG A 127 -29.06 -0.57 -20.44
C ARG A 127 -27.64 -0.05 -20.17
N ALA A 128 -27.15 -0.12 -18.94
CA ALA A 128 -25.78 0.27 -18.59
C ALA A 128 -24.74 -0.62 -19.31
N TYR A 129 -24.92 -1.94 -19.27
CA TYR A 129 -24.09 -2.89 -20.03
C TYR A 129 -24.13 -2.61 -21.54
N MET A 130 -25.30 -2.30 -22.10
CA MET A 130 -25.44 -2.00 -23.52
C MET A 130 -24.79 -0.67 -23.95
N ALA A 131 -24.44 0.24 -23.03
CA ALA A 131 -23.60 1.40 -23.35
C ALA A 131 -22.16 0.99 -23.73
N LEU A 132 -21.65 -0.11 -23.16
CA LEU A 132 -20.36 -0.70 -23.51
C LEU A 132 -20.49 -1.68 -24.69
N ALA A 133 -21.44 -2.61 -24.63
CA ALA A 133 -21.51 -3.77 -25.53
C ALA A 133 -22.37 -3.55 -26.78
N GLY A 134 -23.30 -2.60 -26.75
CA GLY A 134 -24.26 -2.33 -27.81
C GLY A 134 -23.64 -1.58 -28.98
N LYS A 135 -24.30 -1.68 -30.14
CA LYS A 135 -23.87 -1.01 -31.39
C LYS A 135 -24.17 0.48 -31.34
N ASP A 136 -23.12 1.27 -31.25
CA ASP A 136 -23.16 2.72 -31.43
C ASP A 136 -22.14 3.17 -32.49
N SER A 137 -22.38 4.34 -33.09
CA SER A 137 -21.51 5.00 -34.07
C SER A 137 -20.07 5.29 -33.59
N ARG A 138 -19.84 5.36 -32.28
CA ARG A 138 -18.54 5.62 -31.65
C ARG A 138 -17.85 4.32 -31.21
N GLN A 139 -18.62 3.26 -30.97
CA GLN A 139 -18.08 1.95 -30.61
C GLN A 139 -17.60 1.17 -31.85
N PRO A 140 -16.59 0.29 -31.73
CA PRO A 140 -15.77 0.01 -30.54
C PRO A 140 -14.62 1.02 -30.32
N LYS A 141 -14.50 2.05 -31.16
CA LYS A 141 -13.33 2.96 -31.21
C LYS A 141 -13.13 3.77 -29.93
N GLU A 142 -14.22 4.21 -29.29
CA GLU A 142 -14.13 4.95 -28.03
C GLU A 142 -13.56 4.07 -26.91
N ALA A 143 -14.07 2.86 -26.72
CA ALA A 143 -13.56 1.92 -25.74
C ALA A 143 -12.07 1.58 -25.98
N VAL A 144 -11.68 1.36 -27.24
CA VAL A 144 -10.27 1.12 -27.61
C VAL A 144 -9.36 2.31 -27.24
N GLU A 145 -9.81 3.55 -27.43
CA GLU A 145 -9.03 4.74 -27.07
C GLU A 145 -8.97 4.97 -25.54
N ILE A 146 -10.06 4.66 -24.80
CA ILE A 146 -10.06 4.65 -23.33
C ILE A 146 -9.04 3.64 -22.81
N LEU A 147 -9.10 2.39 -23.28
CA LEU A 147 -8.16 1.32 -22.93
C LEU A 147 -6.70 1.69 -23.26
N ARG A 148 -6.47 2.42 -24.36
CA ARG A 148 -5.13 2.91 -24.74
C ARG A 148 -4.59 3.95 -23.76
N ILE A 149 -5.43 4.84 -23.21
CA ILE A 149 -5.01 5.85 -22.22
C ILE A 149 -4.71 5.17 -20.88
N LEU A 150 -5.60 4.27 -20.44
CA LEU A 150 -5.46 3.52 -19.18
C LEU A 150 -4.27 2.54 -19.19
N GLN A 151 -3.65 2.31 -20.35
CA GLN A 151 -2.43 1.53 -20.46
C GLN A 151 -1.24 2.16 -19.72
N GLU A 152 -1.16 3.49 -19.61
CA GLU A 152 -0.07 4.14 -18.87
C GLU A 152 -0.12 3.82 -17.37
N GLU A 153 -1.33 3.68 -16.80
CA GLU A 153 -1.54 3.21 -15.43
C GLU A 153 -1.09 1.76 -15.25
N VAL A 154 -1.58 0.86 -16.12
CA VAL A 154 -1.21 -0.57 -16.10
C VAL A 154 0.30 -0.78 -16.22
N ASP A 155 0.98 -0.01 -17.05
CA ASP A 155 2.43 -0.11 -17.25
C ASP A 155 3.20 0.35 -16.01
N ALA A 156 2.75 1.42 -15.34
CA ALA A 156 3.35 1.88 -14.08
C ALA A 156 3.11 0.90 -12.92
N VAL A 157 1.92 0.30 -12.82
CA VAL A 157 1.60 -0.75 -11.84
C VAL A 157 2.44 -2.01 -12.08
N ASN A 158 2.55 -2.46 -13.34
CA ASN A 158 3.44 -3.56 -13.74
C ASN A 158 4.89 -3.33 -13.30
N ASP A 159 5.41 -2.12 -13.53
CA ASP A 159 6.80 -1.75 -13.22
C ASP A 159 7.04 -1.71 -11.70
N ALA A 160 6.11 -1.17 -10.91
CA ALA A 160 6.15 -1.23 -9.45
C ALA A 160 6.16 -2.68 -8.94
N LEU A 161 5.24 -3.53 -9.42
CA LEU A 161 5.18 -4.95 -9.04
C LEU A 161 6.46 -5.71 -9.42
N ALA A 162 7.03 -5.43 -10.60
CA ALA A 162 8.29 -6.01 -11.07
C ALA A 162 9.49 -5.56 -10.21
N LYS A 163 9.46 -4.35 -9.67
CA LYS A 163 10.44 -3.80 -8.71
C LYS A 163 10.20 -4.22 -7.25
N HIS A 164 9.15 -5.01 -6.99
CA HIS A 164 8.68 -5.37 -5.65
C HIS A 164 8.33 -4.16 -4.77
N GLN A 165 7.78 -3.12 -5.39
CA GLN A 165 7.23 -1.93 -4.75
C GLN A 165 5.70 -2.05 -4.67
N ASP A 166 5.10 -1.41 -3.68
CA ASP A 166 3.64 -1.28 -3.57
C ASP A 166 3.10 -0.40 -4.72
N PRO A 167 2.09 -0.84 -5.49
CA PRO A 167 1.51 -0.06 -6.59
C PRO A 167 0.98 1.32 -6.20
N SER A 168 0.59 1.53 -4.93
CA SER A 168 0.26 2.87 -4.40
C SER A 168 1.36 3.91 -4.61
N VAL A 169 2.63 3.51 -4.72
CA VAL A 169 3.73 4.42 -5.07
C VAL A 169 3.63 4.90 -6.52
N ALA A 170 3.24 4.02 -7.46
CA ALA A 170 3.06 4.37 -8.86
C ALA A 170 1.83 5.29 -9.06
N TYR A 171 0.69 4.96 -8.42
CA TYR A 171 -0.54 5.74 -8.50
C TYR A 171 -0.36 7.22 -8.12
N ASN A 172 0.52 7.53 -7.16
CA ASN A 172 0.83 8.90 -6.74
C ASN A 172 1.79 9.66 -7.66
N SER A 173 2.30 9.00 -8.72
CA SER A 173 3.20 9.59 -9.72
C SER A 173 2.59 9.67 -11.12
N LEU A 174 1.41 9.09 -11.32
CA LEU A 174 0.69 9.07 -12.58
C LEU A 174 0.00 10.40 -12.88
N PRO A 175 -0.23 10.71 -14.18
CA PRO A 175 -1.11 11.80 -14.56
C PRO A 175 -2.57 11.51 -14.14
N ASP A 176 -3.37 12.55 -13.98
CA ASP A 176 -4.83 12.41 -14.03
C ASP A 176 -5.29 12.70 -15.45
N GLU A 177 -6.04 11.76 -15.97
CA GLU A 177 -6.60 11.82 -17.31
C GLU A 177 -8.09 12.18 -17.31
N THR A 178 -8.68 12.60 -16.17
CA THR A 178 -10.08 13.07 -16.08
C THR A 178 -10.42 14.04 -17.21
N GLY A 179 -9.59 15.06 -17.45
CA GLY A 179 -9.81 16.02 -18.54
C GLY A 179 -9.75 15.40 -19.94
N THR A 180 -8.91 14.37 -20.12
CA THR A 180 -8.81 13.59 -21.37
C THR A 180 -10.05 12.71 -21.58
N PHE A 181 -10.50 12.00 -20.54
CA PHE A 181 -11.70 11.16 -20.57
C PHE A 181 -12.98 11.99 -20.75
N ASP A 182 -13.11 13.12 -20.06
CA ASP A 182 -14.25 14.01 -20.20
C ASP A 182 -14.34 14.59 -21.62
N ARG A 183 -13.19 14.96 -22.22
CA ARG A 183 -13.11 15.36 -23.63
C ARG A 183 -13.48 14.21 -24.58
N LEU A 184 -12.95 13.02 -24.36
CA LEU A 184 -13.20 11.85 -25.20
C LEU A 184 -14.69 11.48 -25.20
N THR A 185 -15.32 11.49 -24.02
CA THR A 185 -16.72 11.10 -23.81
C THR A 185 -17.73 12.25 -24.00
N SER A 186 -17.28 13.51 -24.11
CA SER A 186 -18.11 14.74 -24.21
C SER A 186 -19.19 14.78 -25.31
N SER A 187 -19.08 13.90 -26.31
CA SER A 187 -19.94 13.89 -27.50
C SER A 187 -20.81 12.64 -27.62
N ARG A 188 -21.03 11.94 -26.50
CA ARG A 188 -22.06 10.90 -26.36
C ARG A 188 -23.45 11.54 -26.30
N SER A 189 -24.45 10.89 -26.89
CA SER A 189 -25.84 11.37 -26.95
C SER A 189 -26.78 10.72 -25.92
N GLU A 190 -26.51 9.47 -25.52
CA GLU A 190 -27.38 8.67 -24.65
C GLU A 190 -26.67 8.24 -23.35
N THR A 191 -25.39 7.88 -23.44
CA THR A 191 -24.51 7.60 -22.31
C THR A 191 -23.97 8.92 -21.74
N PRO A 192 -23.94 9.13 -20.41
CA PRO A 192 -23.29 10.31 -19.84
C PRO A 192 -21.78 10.31 -20.14
N LYS A 193 -21.16 11.48 -20.07
CA LYS A 193 -19.68 11.58 -20.09
C LYS A 193 -19.09 11.18 -18.73
N TYR A 194 -17.78 10.99 -18.71
CA TYR A 194 -17.00 10.53 -17.56
C TYR A 194 -17.35 11.22 -16.23
N THR A 195 -17.24 12.56 -16.14
CA THR A 195 -17.57 13.29 -14.91
C THR A 195 -19.06 13.28 -14.55
N ASP A 196 -19.94 13.10 -15.54
CA ASP A 196 -21.39 13.03 -15.29
C ASP A 196 -21.78 11.68 -14.67
N LEU A 197 -21.12 10.57 -15.05
CA LEU A 197 -21.25 9.27 -14.38
C LEU A 197 -20.76 9.38 -12.93
N ALA A 198 -19.52 9.85 -12.72
CA ALA A 198 -18.93 10.05 -11.40
C ALA A 198 -19.79 10.90 -10.44
N ARG A 199 -20.61 11.81 -10.98
CA ARG A 199 -21.53 12.65 -10.18
C ARG A 199 -22.75 11.89 -9.64
N ILE A 200 -23.19 10.80 -10.27
CA ILE A 200 -24.38 10.00 -9.88
C ILE A 200 -24.04 8.55 -9.52
N ASN A 201 -22.76 8.26 -9.29
CA ASN A 201 -22.19 6.92 -9.12
C ASN A 201 -22.48 6.26 -7.75
N TRP A 202 -23.66 6.45 -7.14
CA TRP A 202 -23.96 5.76 -5.88
C TRP A 202 -24.07 4.24 -6.03
N ASP A 203 -24.26 3.72 -7.23
CA ASP A 203 -24.15 2.28 -7.53
C ASP A 203 -22.78 1.67 -7.18
N HIS A 204 -21.74 2.44 -6.87
CA HIS A 204 -20.44 1.93 -6.40
C HIS A 204 -20.38 1.79 -4.88
N PHE A 205 -21.35 2.33 -4.13
CA PHE A 205 -21.24 2.51 -2.68
C PHE A 205 -22.17 1.61 -1.86
N GLY A 206 -21.63 1.01 -0.80
CA GLY A 206 -22.36 0.44 0.33
C GLY A 206 -23.45 -0.57 -0.05
N ALA A 207 -24.72 -0.21 0.16
CA ALA A 207 -25.87 -1.05 -0.14
C ALA A 207 -26.35 -0.93 -1.60
N ASP A 208 -26.01 0.17 -2.25
CA ASP A 208 -26.36 0.44 -3.65
C ASP A 208 -25.47 -0.42 -4.57
N ALA A 209 -24.17 -0.57 -4.27
CA ALA A 209 -23.26 -1.54 -4.90
C ALA A 209 -23.77 -2.98 -4.87
N ARG A 210 -24.24 -3.41 -3.69
CA ARG A 210 -24.84 -4.74 -3.56
C ARG A 210 -26.10 -4.87 -4.41
N THR A 211 -26.85 -3.80 -4.59
CA THR A 211 -28.06 -3.79 -5.42
C THR A 211 -27.69 -3.85 -6.90
N ALA A 212 -26.68 -3.08 -7.34
CA ALA A 212 -26.15 -3.06 -8.70
C ALA A 212 -25.55 -4.43 -9.10
N TYR A 213 -24.63 -4.99 -8.31
CA TYR A 213 -24.12 -6.36 -8.51
C TYR A 213 -25.26 -7.37 -8.59
N ASN A 214 -26.16 -7.39 -7.60
CA ASN A 214 -27.22 -8.39 -7.56
C ASN A 214 -28.14 -8.29 -8.78
N ALA A 215 -28.43 -7.09 -9.27
CA ALA A 215 -29.20 -6.89 -10.49
C ALA A 215 -28.45 -7.43 -11.72
N GLY A 216 -27.17 -7.09 -11.85
CA GLY A 216 -26.34 -7.53 -12.96
C GLY A 216 -26.11 -9.04 -13.00
N HIS A 217 -25.70 -9.63 -11.89
CA HIS A 217 -25.52 -11.07 -11.74
C HIS A 217 -26.82 -11.84 -12.03
N SER A 218 -27.97 -11.32 -11.58
CA SER A 218 -29.28 -11.91 -11.93
C SER A 218 -29.56 -11.87 -13.43
N ALA A 219 -29.28 -10.75 -14.10
CA ALA A 219 -29.46 -10.62 -15.55
C ALA A 219 -28.50 -11.55 -16.33
N ALA A 220 -27.26 -11.68 -15.88
CA ALA A 220 -26.27 -12.61 -16.41
C ALA A 220 -26.71 -14.08 -16.24
N ILE A 221 -27.25 -14.46 -15.08
CA ILE A 221 -27.85 -15.78 -14.85
C ILE A 221 -29.02 -16.03 -15.83
N ASP A 222 -29.91 -15.06 -16.03
CA ASP A 222 -31.05 -15.22 -16.95
C ASP A 222 -30.57 -15.45 -18.41
N VAL A 223 -29.44 -14.87 -18.79
CA VAL A 223 -28.76 -15.07 -20.09
C VAL A 223 -28.10 -16.46 -20.15
N ALA A 224 -27.42 -16.87 -19.08
CA ALA A 224 -26.79 -18.18 -18.93
C ALA A 224 -27.82 -19.31 -19.10
N VAL A 225 -28.97 -19.21 -18.41
CA VAL A 225 -30.07 -20.18 -18.49
C VAL A 225 -30.60 -20.30 -19.92
N ARG A 226 -30.71 -19.20 -20.69
CA ARG A 226 -31.09 -19.26 -22.12
C ARG A 226 -30.08 -20.00 -23.00
N GLY A 227 -28.83 -20.15 -22.56
CA GLY A 227 -27.77 -20.88 -23.27
C GLY A 227 -26.62 -20.03 -23.79
N GLU A 228 -26.67 -18.72 -23.55
CA GLU A 228 -25.76 -17.72 -24.10
C GLU A 228 -24.55 -17.48 -23.16
N LEU A 229 -23.70 -18.51 -22.97
CA LEU A 229 -22.64 -18.49 -21.95
C LEU A 229 -21.65 -17.32 -22.07
N GLU A 230 -21.17 -17.03 -23.27
CA GLU A 230 -20.19 -15.94 -23.50
C GLU A 230 -20.80 -14.58 -23.13
N THR A 231 -22.04 -14.30 -23.58
CA THR A 231 -22.78 -13.08 -23.23
C THR A 231 -23.11 -13.00 -21.74
N ALA A 232 -23.38 -14.15 -21.10
CA ALA A 232 -23.59 -14.20 -19.67
C ALA A 232 -22.31 -13.84 -18.90
N TYR A 233 -21.14 -14.31 -19.33
CA TYR A 233 -19.86 -13.90 -18.74
C TYR A 233 -19.56 -12.42 -18.93
N THR A 234 -19.78 -11.85 -20.12
CA THR A 234 -19.53 -10.41 -20.34
C THR A 234 -20.50 -9.52 -19.56
N MET A 235 -21.76 -9.94 -19.39
CA MET A 235 -22.69 -9.29 -18.47
C MET A 235 -22.28 -9.48 -17.00
N ASN A 236 -21.74 -10.63 -16.62
CA ASN A 236 -21.29 -10.85 -15.25
C ASN A 236 -20.06 -10.04 -14.90
N ALA A 237 -19.11 -9.88 -15.83
CA ALA A 237 -17.96 -8.99 -15.67
C ALA A 237 -18.39 -7.54 -15.37
N PHE A 238 -19.38 -7.04 -16.11
CA PHE A 238 -19.96 -5.71 -15.87
C PHE A 238 -20.69 -5.61 -14.52
N ALA A 239 -21.20 -6.72 -13.98
CA ALA A 239 -21.78 -6.77 -12.64
C ALA A 239 -20.72 -6.86 -11.53
N ASP A 240 -19.66 -7.65 -11.78
CA ASP A 240 -18.57 -7.95 -10.85
C ASP A 240 -17.75 -6.70 -10.49
N HIS A 241 -17.75 -5.65 -11.32
CA HIS A 241 -17.25 -4.32 -10.95
C HIS A 241 -17.83 -3.83 -9.59
N TYR A 242 -19.16 -3.85 -9.44
CA TYR A 242 -19.84 -3.44 -8.20
C TYR A 242 -19.62 -4.44 -7.02
N LEU A 243 -19.17 -5.66 -7.33
CA LEU A 243 -18.70 -6.61 -6.32
C LEU A 243 -17.27 -6.28 -5.88
N GLU A 244 -16.38 -5.88 -6.79
CA GLU A 244 -15.02 -5.40 -6.49
C GLU A 244 -15.05 -4.14 -5.63
N ASP A 245 -15.93 -3.17 -5.94
CA ASP A 245 -16.21 -2.01 -5.09
C ASP A 245 -16.58 -2.42 -3.66
N SER A 246 -17.31 -3.52 -3.50
CA SER A 246 -17.69 -4.05 -2.18
C SER A 246 -16.51 -4.64 -1.38
N PHE A 247 -15.29 -4.66 -1.92
CA PHE A 247 -14.04 -4.92 -1.20
C PHE A 247 -13.21 -3.67 -0.91
N SER A 248 -13.58 -2.51 -1.46
CA SER A 248 -12.89 -1.23 -1.27
C SER A 248 -13.45 -0.46 -0.07
N ALA A 249 -12.56 0.08 0.77
CA ALA A 249 -12.92 0.65 2.07
C ALA A 249 -13.78 1.94 1.98
N GLY A 250 -13.48 2.81 1.02
CA GLY A 250 -14.21 4.04 0.73
C GLY A 250 -15.59 3.74 0.17
N HIS A 251 -15.68 2.83 -0.79
CA HIS A 251 -16.94 2.34 -1.35
C HIS A 251 -17.83 1.69 -0.29
N LEU A 252 -17.27 0.97 0.70
CA LEU A 252 -18.03 0.36 1.79
C LEU A 252 -18.70 1.35 2.77
N ARG A 253 -18.04 2.46 3.10
CA ARG A 253 -18.41 3.30 4.26
C ARG A 253 -18.91 4.69 3.93
N VAL A 254 -18.56 5.25 2.77
CA VAL A 254 -18.92 6.63 2.41
C VAL A 254 -20.44 6.74 2.18
N PRO A 255 -21.15 7.67 2.84
CA PRO A 255 -22.59 7.83 2.68
C PRO A 255 -22.92 8.61 1.40
N ARG A 256 -22.61 8.02 0.23
CA ARG A 256 -22.58 8.68 -1.09
C ARG A 256 -23.86 9.44 -1.45
N ARG A 257 -25.04 8.85 -1.23
CA ARG A 257 -26.36 9.49 -1.48
C ARG A 257 -26.59 10.74 -0.62
N TYR A 258 -26.05 10.79 0.59
CA TYR A 258 -26.14 11.96 1.46
C TYR A 258 -25.12 13.05 1.05
N LEU A 259 -23.94 12.63 0.59
CA LEU A 259 -22.85 13.49 0.12
C LEU A 259 -22.95 13.79 -1.39
N HIS A 260 -24.16 14.13 -1.85
CA HIS A 260 -24.47 14.45 -3.24
C HIS A 260 -25.26 15.76 -3.35
N SER A 261 -25.04 16.53 -4.42
CA SER A 261 -25.94 17.62 -4.83
C SER A 261 -26.33 17.54 -6.30
N SER A 262 -27.47 18.15 -6.64
CA SER A 262 -27.85 18.44 -8.02
C SER A 262 -26.95 19.47 -8.71
N ASP A 263 -26.12 20.21 -7.94
CA ASP A 263 -25.17 21.19 -8.49
C ASP A 263 -24.02 20.50 -9.24
N TYR A 264 -23.71 20.99 -10.44
CA TYR A 264 -22.71 20.37 -11.33
C TYR A 264 -21.30 20.31 -10.74
N VAL A 265 -20.89 21.32 -9.96
CA VAL A 265 -19.67 21.27 -9.12
C VAL A 265 -20.10 21.51 -7.67
N SER A 266 -20.28 20.43 -6.92
CA SER A 266 -20.66 20.52 -5.51
C SER A 266 -19.51 20.17 -4.57
N PHE A 267 -19.39 20.96 -3.49
CA PHE A 267 -18.57 20.59 -2.36
C PHE A 267 -19.07 19.32 -1.64
N ALA A 268 -20.31 18.88 -1.87
CA ALA A 268 -20.84 17.61 -1.33
C ALA A 268 -20.14 16.40 -1.98
N ASP A 269 -20.14 16.33 -3.30
CA ASP A 269 -19.46 15.28 -4.06
C ASP A 269 -17.92 15.34 -3.88
N LEU A 270 -17.33 16.53 -3.71
CA LEU A 270 -15.93 16.65 -3.28
C LEU A 270 -15.68 16.13 -1.85
N CYS A 271 -16.67 16.26 -0.95
CA CYS A 271 -16.60 15.67 0.39
C CYS A 271 -16.74 14.14 0.38
N THR A 272 -17.53 13.56 -0.55
CA THR A 272 -17.49 12.12 -0.85
C THR A 272 -16.05 11.68 -1.09
N LYS A 273 -15.35 12.34 -2.04
CA LYS A 273 -13.97 11.96 -2.40
C LYS A 273 -13.00 12.05 -1.23
N LEU A 274 -13.15 13.04 -0.34
CA LEU A 274 -12.30 13.15 0.85
C LEU A 274 -12.45 11.94 1.79
N MET A 275 -13.67 11.51 2.11
CA MET A 275 -13.86 10.34 2.98
C MET A 275 -13.47 9.04 2.28
N HIS A 276 -13.76 8.94 0.98
CA HIS A 276 -13.36 7.84 0.12
C HIS A 276 -11.84 7.60 0.13
N ASP A 277 -11.06 8.62 -0.21
CA ASP A 277 -9.60 8.55 -0.26
C ASP A 277 -8.97 8.32 1.13
N GLU A 278 -9.58 8.85 2.20
CA GLU A 278 -9.16 8.59 3.58
C GLU A 278 -9.34 7.13 3.99
N ASP A 279 -10.51 6.56 3.69
CA ASP A 279 -10.87 5.19 4.06
C ASP A 279 -10.06 4.18 3.22
N ASN A 280 -9.86 4.43 1.92
CA ASN A 280 -9.06 3.58 1.03
C ASN A 280 -7.58 3.52 1.41
N ALA A 281 -6.97 4.67 1.72
CA ALA A 281 -5.55 4.72 2.05
C ALA A 281 -5.21 4.09 3.42
N ILE A 282 -6.05 4.32 4.43
CA ILE A 282 -5.82 3.89 5.82
C ILE A 282 -6.39 2.49 6.09
N GLY A 283 -7.47 2.13 5.40
CA GLY A 283 -8.16 0.85 5.53
C GLY A 283 -9.13 0.74 6.72
N LEU A 284 -10.01 -0.25 6.64
CA LEU A 284 -11.03 -0.59 7.65
C LEU A 284 -10.88 -2.04 8.09
N THR A 285 -11.11 -2.32 9.37
CA THR A 285 -11.17 -3.70 9.88
C THR A 285 -12.55 -4.29 9.58
N VAL A 286 -12.66 -5.12 8.55
CA VAL A 286 -13.92 -5.66 8.04
C VAL A 286 -14.08 -7.15 8.35
N ARG A 287 -15.31 -7.66 8.19
CA ARG A 287 -15.66 -9.06 8.43
C ARG A 287 -16.65 -9.59 7.40
N ASN A 288 -16.52 -10.85 7.00
CA ASN A 288 -17.52 -11.54 6.18
C ASN A 288 -18.64 -12.16 7.05
N PRO A 289 -19.73 -12.70 6.44
CA PRO A 289 -20.79 -13.37 7.20
C PRO A 289 -20.35 -14.60 8.01
N ALA A 290 -19.19 -15.20 7.69
CA ALA A 290 -18.60 -16.29 8.47
C ALA A 290 -17.83 -15.80 9.72
N GLY A 291 -17.67 -14.48 9.89
CA GLY A 291 -17.00 -13.86 11.03
C GLY A 291 -15.47 -13.73 10.90
N GLU A 292 -14.89 -14.19 9.79
CA GLU A 292 -13.48 -13.94 9.47
C GLU A 292 -13.21 -12.44 9.42
N THR A 293 -12.06 -12.00 9.91
CA THR A 293 -11.73 -10.56 10.06
C THR A 293 -10.41 -10.25 9.37
N TRP A 294 -10.35 -9.15 8.62
CA TRP A 294 -9.13 -8.66 7.97
C TRP A 294 -9.19 -7.12 7.82
N THR A 295 -8.09 -6.52 7.37
CA THR A 295 -8.07 -5.11 6.97
C THR A 295 -8.35 -5.03 5.47
N ALA A 296 -9.42 -4.34 5.08
CA ALA A 296 -9.64 -3.91 3.70
C ALA A 296 -9.05 -2.51 3.52
N TYR A 297 -8.08 -2.38 2.63
CA TYR A 297 -7.82 -1.12 1.93
C TYR A 297 -8.71 -1.07 0.68
N GLY A 298 -8.59 -0.04 -0.13
CA GLY A 298 -9.29 0.05 -1.40
C GLY A 298 -8.46 0.79 -2.43
N ASP A 299 -9.14 1.56 -3.27
CA ASP A 299 -8.65 2.27 -4.43
C ASP A 299 -7.24 2.88 -4.22
N LYS A 300 -6.35 2.61 -5.19
CA LYS A 300 -4.90 2.93 -5.22
C LYS A 300 -4.06 2.10 -4.27
N ARG A 301 -4.66 1.20 -3.50
CA ARG A 301 -4.02 0.25 -2.59
C ARG A 301 -4.57 -1.17 -2.72
N GLY A 302 -5.47 -1.43 -3.66
CA GLY A 302 -6.05 -2.75 -3.92
C GLY A 302 -5.01 -3.81 -4.26
N LEU A 303 -3.91 -3.40 -4.92
CA LEU A 303 -2.78 -4.25 -5.27
C LEU A 303 -1.53 -4.13 -4.35
N ASP A 304 -1.61 -3.35 -3.27
CA ASP A 304 -0.53 -3.26 -2.28
C ASP A 304 -0.37 -4.56 -1.47
N LEU A 305 0.85 -4.84 -1.01
CA LEU A 305 1.14 -6.01 -0.16
C LEU A 305 0.33 -6.00 1.14
N ALA A 306 -0.01 -4.82 1.66
CA ALA A 306 -0.86 -4.66 2.84
C ALA A 306 -2.31 -5.13 2.61
N ASN A 307 -2.80 -5.13 1.36
CA ASN A 307 -4.17 -5.51 1.00
C ASN A 307 -4.32 -6.96 0.53
N ASP A 308 -3.23 -7.73 0.41
CA ASP A 308 -3.18 -9.11 -0.09
C ASP A 308 -4.30 -10.04 0.45
N GLU A 309 -4.61 -9.99 1.76
CA GLU A 309 -5.70 -10.79 2.35
C GLU A 309 -7.12 -10.34 1.98
N ASN A 310 -7.30 -9.06 1.62
CA ASN A 310 -8.54 -8.53 1.06
C ASN A 310 -8.66 -8.93 -0.42
N SER A 311 -7.60 -8.73 -1.20
CA SER A 311 -7.51 -9.09 -2.62
C SER A 311 -7.81 -10.57 -2.85
N LYS A 312 -7.20 -11.48 -2.07
CA LYS A 312 -7.52 -12.92 -2.09
C LYS A 312 -8.99 -13.24 -1.82
N ARG A 313 -9.71 -12.41 -1.05
CA ARG A 313 -11.15 -12.60 -0.76
C ARG A 313 -12.01 -12.05 -1.89
N CYS A 314 -11.60 -10.94 -2.51
CA CYS A 314 -12.18 -10.43 -3.74
C CYS A 314 -12.10 -11.49 -4.85
N SER A 315 -10.91 -12.03 -5.14
CA SER A 315 -10.73 -13.08 -6.16
C SER A 315 -11.57 -14.34 -5.88
N ARG A 316 -11.80 -14.71 -4.61
CA ARG A 316 -12.71 -15.82 -4.25
C ARG A 316 -14.17 -15.48 -4.52
N ALA A 317 -14.62 -14.26 -4.22
CA ALA A 317 -15.98 -13.82 -4.51
C ALA A 317 -16.25 -13.79 -6.02
N LEU A 318 -15.30 -13.27 -6.80
CA LEU A 318 -15.35 -13.26 -8.27
C LEU A 318 -15.36 -14.67 -8.87
N GLN A 319 -14.51 -15.58 -8.35
CA GLN A 319 -14.53 -16.98 -8.80
C GLN A 319 -15.89 -17.65 -8.53
N VAL A 320 -16.49 -17.40 -7.36
CA VAL A 320 -17.83 -17.93 -7.04
C VAL A 320 -18.90 -17.31 -7.94
N SER A 321 -18.84 -16.00 -8.19
CA SER A 321 -19.71 -15.28 -9.13
C SER A 321 -19.68 -15.93 -10.52
N VAL A 322 -18.49 -16.15 -11.09
CA VAL A 322 -18.37 -16.73 -12.43
C VAL A 322 -18.71 -18.23 -12.49
N ASP A 323 -18.45 -18.97 -11.42
CA ASP A 323 -18.88 -20.37 -11.28
C ASP A 323 -20.42 -20.48 -11.21
N GLU A 324 -21.12 -19.54 -10.57
CA GLU A 324 -22.58 -19.49 -10.53
C GLU A 324 -23.18 -19.27 -11.93
N ILE A 325 -22.55 -18.45 -12.79
CA ILE A 325 -22.91 -18.28 -14.21
C ILE A 325 -22.76 -19.59 -14.99
N TYR A 326 -21.61 -20.27 -14.87
CA TYR A 326 -21.39 -21.55 -15.56
C TYR A 326 -22.39 -22.61 -15.10
N ASN A 327 -22.64 -22.70 -13.79
CA ASN A 327 -23.58 -23.64 -13.22
C ASN A 327 -25.01 -23.36 -13.73
N ALA A 328 -25.47 -22.11 -13.70
CA ALA A 328 -26.78 -21.73 -14.24
C ALA A 328 -26.93 -22.06 -15.74
N TRP A 329 -25.88 -21.84 -16.53
CA TRP A 329 -25.85 -22.24 -17.94
C TRP A 329 -25.96 -23.75 -18.11
N LYS A 330 -25.24 -24.52 -17.30
CA LYS A 330 -25.16 -25.98 -17.40
C LYS A 330 -26.42 -26.69 -16.91
N THR A 331 -26.99 -26.26 -15.79
CA THR A 331 -28.16 -26.88 -15.15
C THR A 331 -29.49 -26.33 -15.64
N LYS A 332 -29.48 -25.14 -16.27
CA LYS A 332 -30.68 -24.38 -16.66
C LYS A 332 -31.54 -23.96 -15.46
N THR A 333 -30.89 -23.62 -14.35
CA THR A 333 -31.56 -23.18 -13.10
C THR A 333 -31.02 -21.84 -12.61
N THR A 334 -31.93 -20.93 -12.28
CA THR A 334 -31.64 -19.65 -11.61
C THR A 334 -31.53 -19.87 -10.09
N PRO A 335 -30.36 -19.69 -9.44
CA PRO A 335 -30.27 -19.62 -7.98
C PRO A 335 -31.01 -18.40 -7.42
N SER A 336 -31.34 -18.39 -6.13
CA SER A 336 -31.97 -17.23 -5.51
C SER A 336 -30.96 -16.10 -5.29
N LYS A 337 -31.37 -14.84 -5.47
CA LYS A 337 -30.60 -13.64 -5.10
C LYS A 337 -30.14 -13.63 -3.64
N ALA A 338 -30.88 -14.29 -2.74
CA ALA A 338 -30.49 -14.46 -1.34
C ALA A 338 -29.43 -15.55 -1.10
N SER A 339 -29.08 -16.33 -2.13
CA SER A 339 -28.11 -17.43 -2.07
C SER A 339 -26.85 -17.21 -2.91
N TYR A 340 -26.67 -16.05 -3.57
CA TYR A 340 -25.48 -15.73 -4.35
C TYR A 340 -24.21 -15.85 -3.50
N GLY A 341 -23.32 -16.76 -3.89
CA GLY A 341 -22.22 -17.24 -3.07
C GLY A 341 -21.12 -16.19 -2.86
N ALA A 342 -20.96 -15.24 -3.78
CA ALA A 342 -19.99 -14.15 -3.68
C ALA A 342 -20.07 -13.39 -2.33
N TRP A 343 -21.29 -13.17 -1.82
CA TRP A 343 -21.52 -12.48 -0.55
C TRP A 343 -21.04 -13.23 0.70
N THR A 344 -20.69 -14.51 0.60
CA THR A 344 -20.07 -15.27 1.70
C THR A 344 -18.61 -14.88 1.93
N HIS A 345 -17.94 -14.35 0.91
CA HIS A 345 -16.53 -13.92 0.96
C HIS A 345 -16.38 -12.41 1.17
N ALA A 346 -17.36 -11.62 0.72
CA ALA A 346 -17.33 -10.16 0.82
C ALA A 346 -17.38 -9.63 2.27
N PRO A 347 -16.81 -8.43 2.52
CA PRO A 347 -17.10 -7.64 3.71
C PRO A 347 -18.61 -7.50 3.97
N THR A 348 -18.98 -7.32 5.23
CA THR A 348 -20.32 -6.91 5.67
C THR A 348 -20.33 -5.40 5.92
N LEU A 349 -21.39 -4.71 5.48
CA LEU A 349 -21.54 -3.26 5.72
C LEU A 349 -21.56 -2.93 7.22
N GLU A 350 -22.14 -3.82 8.04
CA GLU A 350 -22.12 -3.70 9.51
C GLU A 350 -20.69 -3.61 10.06
N SER A 351 -19.76 -4.43 9.56
CA SER A 351 -18.37 -4.38 10.01
C SER A 351 -17.67 -3.08 9.62
N ALA A 352 -17.87 -2.59 8.39
CA ALA A 352 -17.29 -1.34 7.91
C ALA A 352 -17.83 -0.10 8.65
N LEU A 353 -19.14 -0.09 8.94
CA LEU A 353 -19.85 0.99 9.66
C LEU A 353 -19.70 0.91 11.19
N GLY A 354 -19.21 -0.20 11.71
CA GLY A 354 -19.03 -0.45 13.14
C GLY A 354 -17.87 0.32 13.79
N PRO A 355 -17.50 -0.01 15.05
CA PRO A 355 -16.36 0.59 15.73
C PRO A 355 -15.04 0.30 15.00
N GLN A 356 -14.33 1.35 14.59
CA GLN A 356 -13.06 1.31 13.86
C GLN A 356 -12.01 2.18 14.56
N THR A 357 -10.72 1.89 14.37
CA THR A 357 -9.66 2.81 14.83
C THR A 357 -9.72 4.15 14.08
N LEU A 358 -10.03 4.11 12.78
CA LEU A 358 -10.34 5.29 11.96
C LEU A 358 -11.80 5.69 12.15
N ALA A 359 -12.04 6.80 12.84
CA ALA A 359 -13.35 7.43 12.91
C ALA A 359 -13.71 8.01 11.52
N PRO A 360 -14.91 7.73 10.96
CA PRO A 360 -15.28 8.22 9.63
C PRO A 360 -15.30 9.75 9.58
N LEU A 361 -14.94 10.34 8.44
CA LEU A 361 -15.04 11.80 8.25
C LEU A 361 -16.50 12.26 8.34
N PHE A 362 -17.44 11.49 7.80
CA PHE A 362 -18.89 11.73 7.88
C PHE A 362 -19.63 10.53 8.49
N GLN A 363 -20.53 10.79 9.43
CA GLN A 363 -21.42 9.80 10.03
C GLN A 363 -22.86 10.32 9.96
N GLY A 364 -23.56 9.95 8.88
CA GLY A 364 -24.83 10.59 8.51
C GLY A 364 -24.62 12.10 8.36
N GLU A 365 -25.49 12.90 9.00
CA GLU A 365 -25.45 14.36 8.94
C GLU A 365 -24.34 15.04 9.77
N LYS A 366 -23.44 14.26 10.36
CA LYS A 366 -22.38 14.78 11.24
C LYS A 366 -20.99 14.59 10.63
N ARG A 367 -20.10 15.54 10.88
CA ARG A 367 -18.68 15.47 10.51
C ARG A 367 -17.80 15.20 11.73
N ARG A 368 -16.69 14.46 11.58
CA ARG A 368 -15.66 14.27 12.61
C ARG A 368 -15.15 15.62 13.15
N ALA A 369 -15.38 15.92 14.43
CA ALA A 369 -15.22 17.25 15.01
C ALA A 369 -13.77 17.77 14.97
N VAL A 370 -12.77 16.89 14.93
CA VAL A 370 -11.35 17.25 14.77
C VAL A 370 -10.80 16.48 13.57
N ILE A 371 -10.66 17.12 12.40
CA ILE A 371 -10.23 16.41 11.18
C ILE A 371 -8.83 15.80 11.33
N LYS A 372 -7.94 16.51 12.04
CA LYS A 372 -6.54 16.15 12.34
C LYS A 372 -6.39 15.12 13.47
N ASN A 373 -7.49 14.55 13.97
CA ASN A 373 -7.43 13.39 14.86
C ASN A 373 -8.34 12.30 14.29
N ARG A 374 -7.76 11.48 13.42
CA ARG A 374 -8.43 10.37 12.73
C ARG A 374 -8.95 9.28 13.69
N ARG A 375 -8.50 9.26 14.95
CA ARG A 375 -8.98 8.36 16.03
C ARG A 375 -10.12 8.97 16.86
N ALA A 376 -10.46 10.25 16.69
CA ALA A 376 -11.47 10.92 17.50
C ALA A 376 -12.89 10.62 17.01
N TRP A 377 -13.59 9.72 17.70
CA TRP A 377 -15.04 9.46 17.57
C TRP A 377 -15.90 10.58 18.19
N ALA A 378 -15.51 11.83 17.97
CA ALA A 378 -16.28 13.02 18.33
C ALA A 378 -16.81 13.66 17.04
N PHE A 379 -18.08 14.05 17.02
CA PHE A 379 -18.76 14.51 15.81
C PHE A 379 -19.52 15.82 16.05
N THR A 380 -19.58 16.68 15.03
CA THR A 380 -20.29 17.97 15.06
C THR A 380 -21.38 18.02 13.99
N SER A 381 -22.47 18.73 14.27
CA SER A 381 -23.49 19.16 13.29
C SER A 381 -23.31 20.62 12.85
N ASN A 382 -22.38 21.36 13.46
CA ASN A 382 -22.01 22.71 13.05
C ASN A 382 -20.79 22.63 12.10
N TRP A 383 -21.07 22.43 10.82
CA TRP A 383 -20.09 22.34 9.73
C TRP A 383 -20.76 22.69 8.39
N SER A 384 -19.98 22.80 7.31
CA SER A 384 -20.52 22.89 5.94
C SER A 384 -19.62 22.13 4.97
N PHE A 385 -20.16 21.73 3.81
CA PHE A 385 -19.40 21.03 2.77
C PHE A 385 -18.18 21.85 2.32
N MET A 386 -18.39 23.11 1.93
CA MET A 386 -17.30 24.02 1.52
C MET A 386 -16.26 24.19 2.64
N GLY A 387 -16.70 24.44 3.87
CA GLY A 387 -15.78 24.60 5.01
C GLY A 387 -14.96 23.34 5.27
N THR A 388 -15.57 22.16 5.16
CA THR A 388 -14.90 20.87 5.35
C THR A 388 -13.89 20.59 4.24
N PHE A 389 -14.26 20.84 2.97
CA PHE A 389 -13.36 20.66 1.85
C PHE A 389 -12.13 21.56 1.96
N ILE A 390 -12.32 22.84 2.29
CA ILE A 390 -11.24 23.81 2.50
C ILE A 390 -10.33 23.37 3.66
N GLU A 391 -10.91 22.98 4.80
CA GLU A 391 -10.14 22.55 5.99
C GLU A 391 -9.29 21.30 5.67
N CYS A 392 -9.88 20.29 5.02
CA CYS A 392 -9.21 19.03 4.70
C CYS A 392 -8.17 19.19 3.58
N TYR A 393 -8.59 19.69 2.41
CA TYR A 393 -7.78 19.66 1.19
C TYR A 393 -6.76 20.81 1.11
N TRP A 394 -7.20 22.06 1.32
CA TRP A 394 -6.32 23.22 1.13
C TRP A 394 -5.49 23.60 2.36
N TRP A 395 -6.03 23.44 3.58
CA TRP A 395 -5.37 23.97 4.80
C TRP A 395 -4.69 22.94 5.68
N SER A 396 -5.14 21.68 5.72
CA SER A 396 -4.57 20.70 6.65
C SER A 396 -3.29 20.04 6.12
N GLY A 397 -3.26 19.68 4.83
CA GLY A 397 -2.28 18.76 4.25
C GLY A 397 -2.54 17.27 4.54
N TRP A 398 -3.52 16.92 5.38
CA TRP A 398 -3.80 15.54 5.83
C TRP A 398 -4.41 14.62 4.75
N TRP A 399 -4.82 15.20 3.63
CA TRP A 399 -5.33 14.52 2.43
C TRP A 399 -4.35 14.55 1.25
N LYS A 400 -3.12 15.04 1.46
CA LYS A 400 -2.04 14.79 0.50
C LYS A 400 -1.56 13.36 0.68
N TYR A 401 -1.24 12.69 -0.42
CA TYR A 401 -0.65 11.36 -0.36
C TYR A 401 0.81 11.41 0.12
N PRO A 402 1.27 10.39 0.87
CA PRO A 402 0.49 9.26 1.38
C PRO A 402 -0.45 9.67 2.53
N ILE A 403 -1.72 9.28 2.43
CA ILE A 403 -2.75 9.60 3.43
C ILE A 403 -2.61 8.62 4.61
N THR A 404 -1.94 9.03 5.69
CA THR A 404 -1.68 8.17 6.85
C THR A 404 -2.60 8.45 8.04
N MET A 405 -2.71 7.48 8.95
CA MET A 405 -3.53 7.61 10.17
C MET A 405 -3.09 8.76 11.09
N ASP A 406 -1.81 9.11 11.06
CA ASP A 406 -1.17 10.12 11.91
C ASP A 406 -0.90 11.45 11.19
N GLY A 407 -1.39 11.57 9.94
CA GLY A 407 -1.37 12.80 9.16
C GLY A 407 -0.14 12.95 8.25
N PRO A 408 0.23 14.20 7.90
CA PRO A 408 1.44 14.50 7.16
C PRO A 408 2.67 14.01 7.92
N HIS A 409 3.73 13.73 7.16
CA HIS A 409 5.04 13.41 7.71
C HIS A 409 5.52 14.53 8.63
N HIS A 410 5.66 14.20 9.91
CA HIS A 410 6.29 15.05 10.91
C HIS A 410 7.45 14.26 11.52
N THR A 411 8.50 14.94 11.96
CA THR A 411 9.64 14.29 12.64
C THR A 411 9.13 13.38 13.76
N GLN A 412 9.54 12.11 13.73
CA GLN A 412 9.09 11.11 14.69
C GLN A 412 9.52 11.53 16.10
N HIS A 413 8.61 11.45 17.07
CA HIS A 413 8.97 11.71 18.45
C HIS A 413 10.00 10.67 18.94
N GLY A 414 11.19 11.15 19.31
CA GLY A 414 12.34 10.29 19.65
C GLY A 414 13.05 9.69 18.43
N SER A 415 12.91 10.29 17.25
CA SER A 415 13.84 10.05 16.14
C SER A 415 15.28 10.25 16.61
N ASP A 416 16.20 9.41 16.12
CA ASP A 416 17.62 9.71 16.18
C ASP A 416 17.95 10.88 15.24
N ILE A 417 19.08 11.54 15.44
CA ILE A 417 19.46 12.74 14.66
C ILE A 417 20.93 12.62 14.26
N ALA A 418 21.17 12.66 12.95
CA ALA A 418 22.50 12.59 12.37
C ALA A 418 22.79 13.86 11.56
N ALA A 419 24.04 14.32 11.51
CA ALA A 419 24.37 15.56 10.82
C ALA A 419 25.74 15.52 10.11
N THR A 420 25.85 16.23 8.99
CA THR A 420 27.11 16.50 8.28
C THR A 420 27.30 18.00 8.10
N ALA A 421 28.53 18.49 8.31
CA ALA A 421 28.93 19.83 7.84
C ALA A 421 29.33 19.74 6.37
N THR A 422 28.85 20.68 5.56
CA THR A 422 29.19 20.80 4.12
C THR A 422 30.18 21.94 3.84
N ASP A 423 30.22 22.92 4.75
CA ASP A 423 31.11 24.08 4.80
C ASP A 423 31.14 24.60 6.26
N PRO A 424 32.11 25.40 6.74
CA PRO A 424 32.09 25.97 8.10
C PRO A 424 30.82 26.74 8.49
N THR A 425 29.98 27.14 7.52
CA THR A 425 28.70 27.82 7.77
C THR A 425 27.45 27.03 7.35
N LYS A 426 27.61 25.81 6.81
CA LYS A 426 26.52 25.03 6.21
C LYS A 426 26.50 23.60 6.70
N CYS A 427 25.31 23.07 6.93
CA CYS A 427 25.14 21.69 7.36
C CYS A 427 23.89 21.03 6.79
N LYS A 428 23.84 19.71 6.90
CA LYS A 428 22.67 18.89 6.66
C LYS A 428 22.36 18.09 7.91
N ILE A 429 21.08 18.04 8.29
CA ILE A 429 20.54 17.22 9.37
C ILE A 429 19.64 16.15 8.77
N TYR A 430 19.69 14.96 9.34
CA TYR A 430 18.89 13.81 8.97
C TYR A 430 18.14 13.29 10.20
N CYS A 431 16.85 13.03 10.04
CA CYS A 431 15.99 12.43 11.05
C CYS A 431 14.83 11.68 10.41
N GLN A 432 14.21 10.76 11.14
CA GLN A 432 13.08 9.95 10.66
C GLN A 432 11.74 10.66 10.91
N ASP A 433 10.81 10.53 9.98
CA ASP A 433 9.42 10.96 10.15
C ASP A 433 8.50 9.85 10.67
N THR A 434 7.26 10.20 10.97
CA THR A 434 6.23 9.29 11.50
C THR A 434 5.90 8.08 10.61
N SER A 435 6.29 8.05 9.33
CA SER A 435 6.11 6.89 8.44
C SER A 435 7.36 6.04 8.26
N GLY A 436 8.48 6.38 8.90
CA GLY A 436 9.75 5.66 8.77
C GLY A 436 10.65 6.16 7.63
N VAL A 437 10.23 7.18 6.89
CA VAL A 437 11.07 7.85 5.89
C VAL A 437 12.10 8.72 6.61
N ILE A 438 13.36 8.67 6.18
CA ILE A 438 14.37 9.65 6.61
C ILE A 438 14.16 10.93 5.79
N ARG A 439 14.24 12.08 6.47
CA ARG A 439 14.16 13.43 5.92
C ARG A 439 15.52 14.10 5.98
N GLU A 440 15.81 14.98 5.03
CA GLU A 440 16.99 15.83 5.03
C GLU A 440 16.58 17.30 5.23
N TYR A 441 17.24 17.97 6.17
CA TYR A 441 17.10 19.40 6.41
C TYR A 441 18.45 20.07 6.17
N THR A 442 18.51 20.98 5.19
CA THR A 442 19.73 21.73 4.87
C THR A 442 19.68 23.12 5.49
N PHE A 443 20.79 23.54 6.11
CA PHE A 443 21.03 24.93 6.51
C PHE A 443 22.03 25.60 5.56
N ASP A 444 21.57 26.61 4.84
CA ASP A 444 22.40 27.51 4.03
C ASP A 444 21.81 28.93 4.12
N ALA A 445 22.31 29.70 5.09
CA ALA A 445 21.76 30.97 5.61
C ALA A 445 20.34 30.89 6.22
N ASP A 446 19.53 29.90 5.84
CA ASP A 446 18.22 29.57 6.41
C ASP A 446 17.98 28.05 6.33
N TRP A 447 17.01 27.55 7.10
CA TRP A 447 16.60 26.14 7.10
C TRP A 447 15.65 25.80 5.96
N LYS A 448 15.93 24.68 5.28
CA LYS A 448 15.07 24.13 4.22
C LYS A 448 14.93 22.62 4.41
N GLU A 449 13.70 22.13 4.34
CA GLU A 449 13.44 20.69 4.19
C GLU A 449 13.60 20.30 2.73
N THR A 450 14.25 19.17 2.46
CA THR A 450 14.33 18.60 1.12
C THR A 450 12.98 17.97 0.79
N GLU A 451 12.26 18.52 -0.20
CA GLU A 451 10.89 18.09 -0.58
C GLU A 451 10.83 16.63 -1.05
N THR A 452 11.94 16.07 -1.53
CA THR A 452 12.04 14.68 -1.98
C THR A 452 12.34 13.72 -0.83
N THR A 453 11.55 12.65 -0.75
CA THR A 453 11.84 11.47 0.08
C THR A 453 13.20 10.89 -0.30
N ILE A 454 14.13 10.78 0.66
CA ILE A 454 15.49 10.27 0.39
C ILE A 454 15.56 8.74 0.44
N PHE A 455 15.08 8.11 1.52
CA PHE A 455 14.93 6.66 1.65
C PHE A 455 14.09 6.30 2.89
N SER A 456 13.68 5.04 3.00
CA SER A 456 12.94 4.49 4.16
C SER A 456 13.80 3.54 4.98
N ALA A 457 13.55 3.51 6.28
CA ALA A 457 14.21 2.65 7.25
C ALA A 457 13.22 2.20 8.34
N LYS A 458 13.58 1.20 9.16
CA LYS A 458 12.71 0.69 10.23
C LYS A 458 12.29 1.83 11.15
N LEU A 459 11.05 1.88 11.65
CA LEU A 459 10.63 2.98 12.55
C LEU A 459 11.53 3.05 13.80
N GLY A 460 11.83 4.25 14.30
CA GLY A 460 12.76 4.43 15.41
C GLY A 460 14.21 4.00 15.12
N THR A 461 14.62 3.93 13.84
CA THR A 461 15.99 3.52 13.48
C THR A 461 17.03 4.46 14.11
N PRO A 462 18.14 3.95 14.64
CA PRO A 462 19.29 4.80 14.89
C PRO A 462 19.90 5.27 13.57
N LEU A 463 20.54 6.43 13.59
CA LEU A 463 20.99 7.09 12.37
C LEU A 463 22.40 7.64 12.54
N ALA A 464 23.33 7.18 11.72
CA ALA A 464 24.68 7.71 11.64
C ALA A 464 24.98 8.15 10.20
N VAL A 465 25.65 9.29 10.03
CA VAL A 465 26.01 9.81 8.71
C VAL A 465 27.48 10.21 8.65
N VAL A 466 28.08 10.03 7.48
CA VAL A 466 29.37 10.61 7.12
C VAL A 466 29.23 11.30 5.77
N GLY A 467 29.93 12.42 5.59
CA GLY A 467 29.92 13.18 4.34
C GLY A 467 31.31 13.67 3.98
N TRP A 468 31.56 13.84 2.68
CA TRP A 468 32.77 14.44 2.15
C TRP A 468 32.47 15.22 0.86
N ASP A 469 33.51 15.82 0.27
CA ASP A 469 33.42 16.65 -0.94
C ASP A 469 32.32 17.74 -0.82
N SER A 470 32.35 18.50 0.28
CA SER A 470 31.37 19.54 0.62
C SER A 470 29.89 19.08 0.56
N GLY A 471 29.62 17.81 0.84
CA GLY A 471 28.26 17.24 0.84
C GLY A 471 27.81 16.68 -0.52
N ASN A 472 28.68 16.68 -1.53
CA ASN A 472 28.44 15.97 -2.79
C ASN A 472 28.38 14.44 -2.59
N GLU A 473 29.03 13.93 -1.55
CA GLU A 473 29.03 12.52 -1.20
C GLU A 473 28.60 12.35 0.26
N VAL A 474 27.53 11.61 0.48
CA VAL A 474 27.02 11.29 1.83
C VAL A 474 26.73 9.80 1.92
N ARG A 475 27.00 9.20 3.08
CA ARG A 475 26.58 7.83 3.43
C ARG A 475 25.80 7.88 4.73
N ALA A 476 24.59 7.33 4.73
CA ALA A 476 23.73 7.20 5.89
C ALA A 476 23.58 5.73 6.28
N TYR A 477 23.67 5.45 7.58
CA TYR A 477 23.64 4.12 8.16
C TYR A 477 22.49 4.01 9.14
N CYS A 478 21.73 2.92 9.03
CA CYS A 478 20.50 2.70 9.77
C CYS A 478 20.20 1.19 9.89
N VAL A 479 19.19 0.83 10.68
CA VAL A 479 18.48 -0.46 10.56
C VAL A 479 17.49 -0.36 9.41
N SER A 480 17.66 -1.21 8.39
CA SER A 480 16.75 -1.31 7.24
C SER A 480 15.43 -2.01 7.62
N ASN A 481 14.39 -1.88 6.79
CA ASN A 481 13.05 -2.42 7.06
C ASN A 481 13.02 -3.95 7.31
N ASP A 482 14.00 -4.68 6.78
CA ASP A 482 14.19 -6.13 6.97
C ASP A 482 15.02 -6.49 8.22
N GLY A 483 15.41 -5.50 9.04
CA GLY A 483 16.05 -5.70 10.34
C GLY A 483 17.58 -5.83 10.33
N TYR A 484 18.24 -5.54 9.21
CA TYR A 484 19.70 -5.62 9.08
C TYR A 484 20.36 -4.25 9.09
N LEU A 485 21.70 -4.22 9.20
CA LEU A 485 22.48 -3.00 9.00
C LEU A 485 22.44 -2.58 7.53
N GLY A 486 21.88 -1.40 7.27
CA GLY A 486 21.77 -0.78 5.96
C GLY A 486 22.72 0.40 5.76
N GLU A 487 23.11 0.60 4.50
CA GLU A 487 23.79 1.79 3.97
C GLU A 487 22.94 2.40 2.86
N TRP A 488 22.76 3.70 2.91
CA TRP A 488 22.19 4.51 1.83
C TRP A 488 23.22 5.54 1.39
N CYS A 489 23.44 5.61 0.08
CA CYS A 489 24.46 6.41 -0.56
C CYS A 489 23.82 7.55 -1.33
N TYR A 490 24.34 8.76 -1.13
CA TYR A 490 24.11 9.89 -2.04
C TYR A 490 25.42 10.26 -2.73
N SER A 491 25.33 10.48 -4.04
CA SER A 491 26.37 11.11 -4.85
C SER A 491 25.73 12.16 -5.75
N SER A 492 26.30 13.37 -5.81
CA SER A 492 25.84 14.42 -6.73
C SER A 492 25.93 14.00 -8.21
N ARG A 493 26.73 12.98 -8.54
CA ARG A 493 26.82 12.40 -9.89
C ARG A 493 25.58 11.60 -10.26
N GLU A 494 25.05 10.83 -9.32
CA GLU A 494 23.83 10.02 -9.49
C GLU A 494 22.55 10.84 -9.21
N SER A 495 22.70 12.03 -8.60
CA SER A 495 21.61 12.97 -8.24
C SER A 495 20.46 12.35 -7.43
N SER A 496 20.72 11.22 -6.76
CA SER A 496 19.72 10.37 -6.10
C SER A 496 20.35 9.57 -4.97
N TRP A 497 19.50 9.06 -4.08
CA TRP A 497 19.88 8.12 -3.03
C TRP A 497 19.71 6.68 -3.52
N TYR A 498 20.67 5.80 -3.21
CA TYR A 498 20.65 4.38 -3.57
C TYR A 498 21.19 3.50 -2.45
N ALA A 499 20.82 2.22 -2.42
CA ALA A 499 21.32 1.28 -1.42
C ALA A 499 22.81 0.96 -1.65
N GLY A 500 23.63 1.10 -0.60
CA GLY A 500 25.06 0.78 -0.62
C GLY A 500 25.36 -0.71 -0.46
N PHE A 501 26.64 -1.07 -0.66
CA PHE A 501 27.08 -2.47 -0.60
C PHE A 501 26.92 -3.12 0.78
N LEU A 502 26.86 -2.32 1.87
CA LEU A 502 26.63 -2.85 3.21
C LEU A 502 25.25 -3.52 3.34
N THR A 503 24.22 -2.94 2.71
CA THR A 503 22.84 -3.44 2.71
C THR A 503 22.71 -4.84 2.10
N GLY A 504 23.60 -5.18 1.16
CA GLY A 504 23.71 -6.52 0.57
C GLY A 504 24.45 -7.54 1.46
N SER A 505 25.20 -7.08 2.46
CA SER A 505 26.00 -7.93 3.35
C SER A 505 25.20 -8.58 4.49
N LYS A 506 23.97 -8.10 4.74
CA LYS A 506 23.01 -8.65 5.72
C LYS A 506 23.62 -8.93 7.11
N PHE A 507 24.42 -7.99 7.60
CA PHE A 507 24.90 -8.06 8.97
C PHE A 507 23.75 -7.80 9.94
N GLY A 508 23.42 -8.81 10.76
CA GLY A 508 22.53 -8.63 11.90
C GLY A 508 23.20 -7.74 12.95
N ILE A 509 22.41 -6.84 13.53
CA ILE A 509 22.78 -6.02 14.69
C ILE A 509 21.73 -6.21 15.77
N ASP A 510 22.08 -5.95 17.02
CA ASP A 510 21.18 -6.27 18.12
C ASP A 510 20.08 -5.20 18.27
N ASP A 511 18.89 -5.51 17.75
CA ASP A 511 17.74 -4.61 17.61
C ASP A 511 16.57 -5.04 18.50
N PHE A 512 16.63 -4.64 19.77
CA PHE A 512 15.70 -5.01 20.86
C PHE A 512 14.32 -4.34 20.81
N GLY A 513 13.86 -4.03 19.61
CA GLY A 513 12.56 -3.44 19.38
C GLY A 513 11.39 -4.27 19.91
N ASP A 514 10.20 -3.67 19.93
CA ASP A 514 8.91 -4.38 20.02
C ASP A 514 8.56 -5.16 18.73
N GLY A 515 9.56 -5.49 17.90
CA GLY A 515 9.43 -5.94 16.53
C GLY A 515 9.19 -4.80 15.52
N THR A 516 8.47 -3.75 15.90
CA THR A 516 8.02 -2.67 15.00
C THR A 516 8.94 -1.46 14.98
N ARG A 517 9.53 -1.09 16.13
CA ARG A 517 10.47 0.03 16.26
C ARG A 517 11.87 -0.46 16.63
N SER A 518 12.92 0.14 16.07
CA SER A 518 14.29 -0.15 16.46
C SER A 518 14.66 0.54 17.79
N SER A 519 15.68 0.02 18.46
CA SER A 519 16.34 0.68 19.60
C SER A 519 17.84 0.41 19.65
N ALA A 520 18.45 0.06 18.51
CA ALA A 520 19.89 -0.17 18.42
C ALA A 520 20.70 1.13 18.57
N GLY A 521 22.02 1.00 18.82
CA GLY A 521 22.99 2.08 18.73
C GLY A 521 23.87 1.93 17.48
N LEU A 522 24.18 3.04 16.82
CA LEU A 522 24.95 3.08 15.57
C LEU A 522 25.84 4.32 15.52
N ALA A 523 27.07 4.17 15.06
CA ALA A 523 27.99 5.28 14.78
C ALA A 523 28.80 5.02 13.51
N ALA A 524 29.24 6.07 12.82
CA ALA A 524 30.06 5.96 11.63
C ALA A 524 31.15 7.04 11.58
N VAL A 525 32.31 6.70 11.02
CA VAL A 525 33.44 7.62 10.80
C VAL A 525 34.10 7.34 9.45
N SER A 526 34.67 8.37 8.82
CA SER A 526 35.35 8.23 7.52
C SER A 526 36.58 9.11 7.39
N TRP A 527 37.63 8.59 6.75
CA TRP A 527 38.85 9.33 6.40
C TRP A 527 39.30 8.96 4.98
N SER A 528 40.34 9.62 4.48
CA SER A 528 40.99 9.25 3.22
C SER A 528 42.50 9.24 3.39
N ASP A 529 43.14 8.33 2.68
CA ASP A 529 44.59 8.24 2.53
C ASP A 529 44.92 7.87 1.07
N ASP A 530 46.21 7.65 0.77
CA ASP A 530 46.71 7.31 -0.56
C ASP A 530 46.08 6.03 -1.16
N THR A 531 45.45 5.18 -0.33
CA THR A 531 44.76 3.97 -0.77
C THR A 531 43.26 4.18 -1.06
N GLY A 532 42.69 5.33 -0.68
CA GLY A 532 41.33 5.74 -1.03
C GLY A 532 40.49 6.27 0.15
N ARG A 533 39.18 6.11 0.04
CA ARG A 533 38.19 6.47 1.08
C ARG A 533 37.94 5.25 1.97
N HIS A 534 38.06 5.44 3.28
CA HIS A 534 37.74 4.45 4.30
C HIS A 534 36.53 4.89 5.10
N ILE A 535 35.66 3.95 5.43
CA ILE A 535 34.55 4.14 6.37
C ILE A 535 34.58 3.00 7.39
N ARG A 536 34.24 3.33 8.64
CA ARG A 536 33.97 2.38 9.72
C ARG A 536 32.59 2.66 10.29
N VAL A 537 31.81 1.60 10.45
CA VAL A 537 30.50 1.63 11.10
C VAL A 537 30.59 0.77 12.36
N TYR A 538 30.01 1.24 13.45
CA TYR A 538 30.00 0.56 14.74
C TYR A 538 28.57 0.30 15.16
N ALA A 539 28.26 -0.97 15.47
CA ALA A 539 26.97 -1.39 16.01
C ALA A 539 27.19 -2.49 17.05
N ARG A 540 26.22 -2.70 17.93
CA ARG A 540 26.26 -3.81 18.89
C ARG A 540 25.94 -5.13 18.18
N ASP A 541 26.83 -6.10 18.31
CA ASP A 541 26.70 -7.45 17.74
C ASP A 541 25.80 -8.32 18.64
N PRO A 542 24.82 -9.05 18.07
CA PRO A 542 23.79 -9.72 18.87
C PRO A 542 24.28 -10.95 19.62
N ASP A 543 25.26 -11.67 19.06
CA ASP A 543 25.78 -12.90 19.67
C ASP A 543 26.71 -12.61 20.85
N SER A 544 27.57 -11.59 20.70
CA SER A 544 28.59 -11.24 21.70
C SER A 544 28.15 -10.17 22.70
N GLY A 545 27.17 -9.34 22.34
CA GLY A 545 26.78 -8.14 23.07
C GLY A 545 27.82 -7.02 23.09
N LYS A 546 28.86 -7.11 22.26
CA LYS A 546 29.96 -6.15 22.18
C LYS A 546 29.81 -5.24 20.97
N ILE A 547 30.57 -4.15 20.95
CA ILE A 547 30.60 -3.27 19.77
C ILE A 547 31.47 -3.90 18.69
N GLN A 548 30.91 -4.08 17.50
CA GLN A 548 31.56 -4.65 16.33
C GLN A 548 31.83 -3.56 15.30
N GLU A 549 33.08 -3.47 14.85
CA GLU A 549 33.50 -2.67 13.70
C GLU A 549 33.07 -3.35 12.40
N TYR A 550 32.51 -2.58 11.46
CA TYR A 550 32.23 -2.96 10.08
C TYR A 550 33.03 -2.04 9.16
N ARG A 551 33.74 -2.62 8.19
CA ARG A 551 34.75 -1.93 7.38
C ARG A 551 34.34 -1.87 5.91
N SER A 552 34.40 -0.67 5.34
CA SER A 552 34.11 -0.42 3.93
C SER A 552 35.00 -1.24 3.01
N GLY A 553 34.39 -1.90 2.03
CA GLY A 553 35.07 -2.69 1.01
C GLY A 553 34.08 -3.27 0.01
N ASN A 554 34.58 -4.02 -0.96
CA ASN A 554 33.75 -4.83 -1.86
C ASN A 554 34.18 -6.31 -1.75
N PRO A 555 33.50 -7.14 -0.92
CA PRO A 555 32.38 -6.79 -0.03
C PRO A 555 32.81 -6.04 1.24
N TRP A 556 31.83 -5.53 1.99
CA TRP A 556 32.05 -5.05 3.37
C TRP A 556 32.47 -6.22 4.28
N THR A 557 33.25 -5.95 5.33
CA THR A 557 33.76 -7.00 6.24
C THR A 557 33.61 -6.62 7.70
N LYS A 558 33.39 -7.62 8.58
CA LYS A 558 33.60 -7.43 10.03
C LYS A 558 35.08 -7.09 10.28
N GLY A 559 35.30 -6.12 11.16
CA GLY A 559 36.59 -5.71 11.70
C GLY A 559 36.76 -6.16 13.15
N SER A 560 37.35 -5.29 13.94
CA SER A 560 37.64 -5.50 15.36
C SER A 560 36.37 -5.55 16.20
N THR A 561 36.32 -6.45 17.18
CA THR A 561 35.30 -6.45 18.23
C THR A 561 35.89 -5.74 19.45
N LEU A 562 35.25 -4.67 19.94
CA LEU A 562 35.71 -3.95 21.13
C LEU A 562 35.51 -4.82 22.39
N PRO A 563 36.39 -4.77 23.39
CA PRO A 563 36.46 -5.81 24.41
C PRO A 563 35.34 -5.78 25.45
N SER A 564 34.71 -4.62 25.72
CA SER A 564 33.64 -4.49 26.71
C SER A 564 32.26 -4.81 26.13
N THR A 565 31.37 -5.33 26.99
CA THR A 565 29.97 -5.58 26.65
C THR A 565 29.14 -4.30 26.83
N ALA A 566 28.54 -3.83 25.74
CA ALA A 566 27.63 -2.69 25.74
C ALA A 566 26.27 -3.08 26.32
N THR A 567 25.59 -2.16 26.99
CA THR A 567 24.20 -2.39 27.43
C THR A 567 23.29 -2.56 26.22
N LEU A 568 22.17 -3.26 26.42
CA LEU A 568 20.98 -3.08 25.59
C LEU A 568 20.71 -1.58 25.37
N GLY A 569 20.26 -1.19 24.18
CA GLY A 569 19.87 0.19 23.89
C GLY A 569 20.99 1.26 23.91
N SER A 570 22.22 0.90 24.31
CA SER A 570 23.35 1.83 24.37
C SER A 570 23.56 2.53 23.03
N ARG A 571 23.42 3.86 23.04
CA ARG A 571 23.86 4.69 21.91
C ARG A 571 25.38 4.62 21.79
N ILE A 572 25.87 4.83 20.57
CA ILE A 572 27.28 4.74 20.22
C ILE A 572 27.65 6.08 19.59
N ALA A 573 28.78 6.65 19.99
CA ALA A 573 29.38 7.78 19.32
C ALA A 573 30.76 7.40 18.81
N ALA A 574 31.18 7.94 17.67
CA ALA A 574 32.53 7.75 17.17
C ALA A 574 33.05 9.03 16.51
N ALA A 575 34.35 9.29 16.66
CA ALA A 575 35.04 10.39 16.02
C ALA A 575 36.39 9.90 15.47
N CYS A 576 36.84 10.47 14.35
CA CYS A 576 38.15 10.18 13.78
C CYS A 576 38.89 11.45 13.35
N TRP A 577 40.22 11.39 13.35
CA TRP A 577 41.09 12.40 12.75
C TRP A 577 42.42 11.77 12.36
N GLN A 578 43.16 12.43 11.47
CA GLN A 578 44.46 11.97 10.98
C GLN A 578 45.56 12.94 11.41
N GLN A 579 46.72 12.39 11.80
CA GLN A 579 47.95 13.12 12.11
C GLN A 579 49.14 12.42 11.43
N ASP A 580 50.35 12.96 11.58
CA ASP A 580 51.56 12.44 10.94
C ASP A 580 51.89 10.99 11.36
N ASP A 581 51.43 10.55 12.52
CA ASP A 581 51.57 9.19 13.07
C ASP A 581 50.42 8.23 12.71
N GLY A 582 49.37 8.72 12.04
CA GLY A 582 48.36 7.87 11.38
C GLY A 582 46.91 8.30 11.59
N ILE A 583 46.01 7.31 11.52
CA ILE A 583 44.58 7.48 11.78
C ILE A 583 44.27 7.23 13.26
N HIS A 584 43.55 8.16 13.87
CA HIS A 584 43.05 8.06 15.22
C HIS A 584 41.53 7.89 15.20
N ILE A 585 41.01 6.94 15.97
CA ILE A 585 39.57 6.77 16.18
C ILE A 585 39.28 6.74 17.67
N ARG A 586 38.14 7.32 18.08
CA ARG A 586 37.54 7.16 19.41
C ARG A 586 36.12 6.64 19.25
N VAL A 587 35.72 5.70 20.10
CA VAL A 587 34.37 5.13 20.14
C VAL A 587 33.91 5.13 21.59
N HIS A 588 32.73 5.70 21.83
CA HIS A 588 32.11 5.84 23.14
C HIS A 588 30.77 5.11 23.16
N TYR A 589 30.53 4.35 24.23
CA TYR A 589 29.26 3.65 24.46
C TYR A 589 29.08 3.37 25.96
N GLN A 590 27.84 3.08 26.36
CA GLN A 590 27.50 2.70 27.73
C GLN A 590 27.70 1.20 27.94
N THR A 591 28.43 0.84 28.99
CA THR A 591 28.62 -0.55 29.38
C THR A 591 27.48 -1.07 30.24
N SER A 592 27.38 -2.40 30.33
CA SER A 592 26.48 -3.11 31.26
C SER A 592 26.57 -2.68 32.74
N SER A 593 27.55 -1.87 33.15
CA SER A 593 27.65 -1.28 34.49
C SER A 593 27.04 0.12 34.62
N GLY A 594 26.54 0.70 33.52
CA GLY A 594 25.98 2.05 33.44
C GLY A 594 26.99 3.16 33.13
N THR A 595 28.29 2.85 33.20
CA THR A 595 29.39 3.79 32.85
C THR A 595 29.53 3.98 31.34
N VAL A 596 30.04 5.15 30.92
CA VAL A 596 30.49 5.37 29.54
C VAL A 596 31.99 5.13 29.44
N GLU A 597 32.40 4.26 28.52
CA GLU A 597 33.80 3.95 28.23
C GLU A 597 34.28 4.60 26.92
N GLU A 598 35.56 4.92 26.85
CA GLU A 598 36.25 5.30 25.61
C GLU A 598 37.17 4.16 25.16
N HIS A 599 36.90 3.64 23.96
CA HIS A 599 37.84 2.82 23.21
C HIS A 599 38.51 3.66 22.14
N TYR A 600 39.79 3.41 21.92
CA TYR A 600 40.58 4.19 20.98
C TYR A 600 41.44 3.31 20.08
N LEU A 601 41.61 3.76 18.84
CA LEU A 601 42.57 3.23 17.88
C LEU A 601 43.65 4.28 17.69
N ASP A 602 44.84 4.04 18.23
CA ASP A 602 46.07 4.78 17.94
C ASP A 602 47.11 3.75 17.48
N GLY A 603 47.05 3.38 16.19
CA GLY A 603 47.78 2.23 15.61
C GLY A 603 47.24 0.85 16.02
N SER A 604 46.76 0.68 17.25
CA SER A 604 46.07 -0.53 17.73
C SER A 604 44.91 -0.17 18.67
N TRP A 605 43.91 -1.05 18.76
CA TRP A 605 42.76 -0.84 19.65
C TRP A 605 43.17 -0.98 21.11
N SER A 606 42.75 -0.01 21.92
CA SER A 606 43.00 0.08 23.35
C SER A 606 41.82 0.74 24.05
N MET A 607 41.91 0.86 25.38
CA MET A 607 40.85 1.34 26.26
C MET A 607 41.43 2.39 27.20
N ARG A 608 40.70 3.48 27.44
CA ARG A 608 41.09 4.50 28.42
C ARG A 608 40.50 4.14 29.78
N GLU A 609 41.34 4.04 30.82
CA GLU A 609 40.93 3.67 32.19
C GLU A 609 40.02 4.68 32.91
N ASN A 610 39.71 5.82 32.29
CA ASN A 610 38.87 6.88 32.87
C ASN A 610 37.45 6.83 32.28
N SER A 611 36.56 6.09 32.93
CA SER A 611 35.12 6.13 32.65
C SER A 611 34.49 7.44 33.12
N VAL A 612 33.49 7.94 32.39
CA VAL A 612 32.60 9.00 32.89
C VAL A 612 31.63 8.39 33.93
N ASP A 613 31.19 9.20 34.91
CA ASP A 613 30.18 8.82 35.89
C ASP A 613 28.95 8.17 35.24
N ALA A 614 28.29 7.26 35.96
CA ALA A 614 27.17 6.48 35.46
C ALA A 614 26.04 7.38 34.93
N LEU A 615 25.77 7.28 33.63
CA LEU A 615 24.63 7.95 33.00
C LEU A 615 23.35 7.14 33.20
N PRO A 616 22.15 7.76 33.06
CA PRO A 616 20.92 7.01 32.85
C PRO A 616 21.08 6.02 31.68
N TYR A 617 20.44 4.86 31.79
CA TYR A 617 20.41 3.91 30.66
C TYR A 617 19.81 4.56 29.41
N ASP A 618 20.30 4.13 28.24
CA ASP A 618 19.88 4.59 26.91
C ASP A 618 20.12 6.08 26.61
N SER A 619 20.96 6.74 27.42
CA SER A 619 21.37 8.14 27.19
C SER A 619 22.00 8.32 25.80
N SER A 620 21.57 9.35 25.07
CA SER A 620 22.17 9.71 23.78
C SER A 620 23.62 10.19 23.96
N ILE A 621 24.52 9.63 23.15
CA ILE A 621 25.94 9.98 23.12
C ILE A 621 26.27 10.45 21.70
N ALA A 622 26.94 11.59 21.58
CA ALA A 622 27.48 12.09 20.32
C ALA A 622 28.92 12.59 20.55
N ALA A 623 29.78 12.42 19.55
CA ALA A 623 31.18 12.82 19.60
C ALA A 623 31.56 13.53 18.30
N VAL A 624 32.32 14.62 18.40
CA VAL A 624 32.80 15.41 17.28
C VAL A 624 34.25 15.81 17.52
N ARG A 625 35.04 15.89 16.45
CA ARG A 625 36.40 16.42 16.46
C ARG A 625 36.46 17.59 15.47
N TRP A 626 37.15 18.67 15.85
CA TRP A 626 37.40 19.86 15.03
C TRP A 626 38.89 20.18 14.96
#